data_AF-A0A849N653-F1
#
_entry.id   AF-A0A849N653-F1
#
_cell.length_a   1.000
_cell.length_b   1.000
_cell.length_c   1.000
_cell.angle_alpha   90.00
_cell.angle_beta   90.00
_cell.angle_gamma   90.00
#
_symmetry.space_group_name_H-M   'P 1'
#
loop_
_entity.id
_entity.type
_entity.pdbx_description
1 polymer ?
#
loop_
_entity_poly.entity_id
_entity_poly.type
_entity_poly.pdbx_seq_one_letter_code
_entity_poly.pdbx_strand_id
1 'polypeptide(L)'
;MPAVLVAVGWLPAACSVPPELDPVAIYDRISGADDAKRLPPPGMDRPSPNLASIPPRPERPSPEFRQAVTDSLEKDRAQSRDPLVLRGEQARGAGGLAPGNPPMPAAPPPRPSLAAAPRIPWTESPAAPQATPGSARPTAPPAAPSLPAVPDAAPAPPPPELLGPPPRPR
;
A
#
# COMPACT_ATOMS: atom_id res chain seq x y z
N MET A 1 -40.27 -80.02 23.40
CA MET A 1 -38.99 -80.08 22.69
C MET A 1 -38.65 -78.70 22.16
N PRO A 2 -37.41 -78.22 22.36
CA PRO A 2 -37.01 -76.84 22.16
C PRO A 2 -36.56 -76.59 20.72
N ALA A 3 -36.76 -75.38 20.21
CA ALA A 3 -35.94 -74.82 19.15
C ALA A 3 -35.69 -73.35 19.47
N VAL A 4 -34.56 -73.14 20.14
CA VAL A 4 -33.85 -71.88 20.32
C VAL A 4 -33.21 -71.51 18.97
N LEU A 5 -33.39 -70.27 18.52
CA LEU A 5 -32.51 -69.54 17.59
C LEU A 5 -32.67 -68.06 17.98
N VAL A 6 -31.87 -67.52 18.90
CA VAL A 6 -30.50 -67.00 18.70
C VAL A 6 -30.42 -66.04 17.51
N ALA A 7 -30.44 -64.76 17.88
CA ALA A 7 -29.59 -63.67 17.42
C ALA A 7 -29.33 -63.52 15.91
N VAL A 8 -30.00 -62.53 15.32
CA VAL A 8 -29.39 -61.56 14.40
C VAL A 8 -30.12 -60.25 14.73
N GLY A 9 -29.53 -59.23 15.36
CA GLY A 9 -28.25 -58.64 15.01
C GLY A 9 -28.55 -57.33 14.28
N TRP A 10 -28.01 -56.24 14.82
CA TRP A 10 -27.90 -54.88 14.24
C TRP A 10 -28.92 -53.86 14.73
N LEU A 11 -28.70 -53.37 15.95
CA LEU A 11 -28.82 -51.94 16.20
C LEU A 11 -27.57 -51.26 15.61
N PRO A 12 -27.63 -50.42 14.57
CA PRO A 12 -26.58 -49.45 14.30
C PRO A 12 -26.79 -48.26 15.26
N ALA A 13 -26.65 -48.51 16.56
CA ALA A 13 -26.58 -47.43 17.54
C ALA A 13 -25.12 -46.98 17.64
N ALA A 14 -24.90 -45.69 17.39
CA ALA A 14 -23.66 -44.94 17.62
C ALA A 14 -22.55 -45.03 16.55
N CYS A 15 -22.87 -44.67 15.30
CA CYS A 15 -21.95 -43.79 14.59
C CYS A 15 -22.33 -42.36 14.98
N SER A 16 -21.60 -41.73 15.91
CA SER A 16 -21.66 -40.27 16.03
C SER A 16 -21.09 -39.74 14.72
N VAL A 17 -21.95 -39.42 13.76
CA VAL A 17 -21.51 -38.83 12.50
C VAL A 17 -20.94 -37.46 12.88
N PRO A 18 -19.65 -37.20 12.58
CA PRO A 18 -19.07 -35.89 12.80
C PRO A 18 -19.95 -34.85 12.10
N PRO A 19 -20.16 -33.66 12.68
CA PRO A 19 -21.01 -32.63 12.08
C PRO A 19 -20.56 -32.23 10.66
N GLU A 20 -19.31 -32.51 10.28
CA GLU A 20 -18.77 -32.33 8.93
C GLU A 20 -19.32 -33.34 7.90
N LEU A 21 -19.89 -34.45 8.34
CA LEU A 21 -20.45 -35.52 7.49
C LEU A 21 -21.96 -35.69 7.69
N ASP A 22 -22.56 -34.98 8.64
CA ASP A 22 -24.00 -34.98 8.87
C ASP A 22 -24.69 -34.10 7.81
N PRO A 23 -25.51 -34.67 6.91
CA PRO A 23 -26.16 -33.91 5.86
C PRO A 23 -27.09 -32.80 6.38
N VAL A 24 -27.65 -32.97 7.59
CA VAL A 24 -28.50 -31.94 8.20
C VAL A 24 -27.64 -30.77 8.67
N ALA A 25 -26.55 -31.04 9.41
CA ALA A 25 -25.62 -30.00 9.85
C ALA A 25 -24.95 -29.27 8.67
N ILE A 26 -24.62 -29.99 7.58
CA ILE A 26 -24.11 -29.38 6.35
C ILE A 26 -25.17 -28.47 5.72
N TYR A 27 -26.42 -28.93 5.64
CA TYR A 27 -27.52 -28.14 5.10
C TYR A 27 -27.79 -26.88 5.93
N ASP A 28 -27.79 -26.98 7.27
CA ASP A 28 -28.00 -25.86 8.17
C ASP A 28 -26.88 -24.80 8.06
N ARG A 29 -25.64 -25.23 7.82
CA ARG A 29 -24.52 -24.33 7.54
C ARG A 29 -24.63 -23.65 6.18
N ILE A 30 -25.03 -24.37 5.13
CA ILE A 30 -25.17 -23.81 3.77
C ILE A 30 -26.36 -22.87 3.68
N SER A 31 -27.48 -23.23 4.31
CA SER A 31 -28.69 -22.40 4.35
C SER A 31 -28.56 -21.16 5.24
N GLY A 32 -27.48 -21.07 6.04
CA GLY A 32 -27.25 -19.99 7.00
C GLY A 32 -28.13 -20.08 8.25
N ALA A 33 -28.82 -21.22 8.46
CA ALA A 33 -29.64 -21.46 9.64
C ALA A 33 -28.81 -21.43 10.94
N ASP A 34 -27.55 -21.89 10.87
CA ASP A 34 -26.58 -21.79 11.97
C ASP A 34 -26.20 -20.34 12.30
N ASP A 35 -26.19 -19.46 11.29
CA ASP A 35 -25.81 -18.05 11.45
C ASP A 35 -26.99 -17.18 11.86
N ALA A 36 -28.23 -17.64 11.67
CA ALA A 36 -29.45 -16.92 12.04
C ALA A 36 -29.57 -16.62 13.55
N LYS A 37 -28.89 -17.40 14.41
CA LYS A 37 -28.87 -17.18 15.87
C LYS A 37 -27.71 -16.31 16.34
N ARG A 38 -26.78 -15.93 15.46
CA ARG A 38 -25.63 -15.12 15.81
C ARG A 38 -26.03 -13.65 15.88
N LEU A 39 -25.51 -12.93 16.87
CA LEU A 39 -25.65 -11.48 16.86
C LEU A 39 -24.92 -10.91 15.63
N PRO A 40 -25.44 -9.83 15.04
CA PRO A 40 -24.76 -9.14 13.97
C PRO A 40 -23.37 -8.67 14.45
N PRO A 41 -22.36 -8.65 13.56
CA PRO A 41 -21.03 -8.14 13.90
C PRO A 41 -21.13 -6.70 14.42
N PRO A 42 -20.31 -6.32 15.42
CA PRO A 42 -20.31 -4.95 15.93
C PRO A 42 -19.99 -3.97 14.80
N GLY A 43 -20.79 -2.91 14.68
CA GLY A 43 -20.63 -1.88 13.64
C GLY A 43 -21.41 -2.14 12.35
N MET A 44 -22.10 -3.29 12.21
CA MET A 44 -23.02 -3.56 11.10
C MET A 44 -24.34 -2.80 11.20
N ASP A 45 -24.69 -2.29 12.38
CA ASP A 45 -25.89 -1.45 12.58
C ASP A 45 -25.69 0.00 12.09
N ARG A 46 -24.46 0.35 11.71
CA ARG A 46 -24.13 1.69 11.21
C ARG A 46 -24.14 1.68 9.69
N PRO A 47 -24.66 2.74 9.04
CA PRO A 47 -24.47 2.91 7.61
C PRO A 47 -22.97 2.92 7.33
N SER A 48 -22.51 2.01 6.46
CA SER A 48 -21.13 2.05 5.99
C SER A 48 -20.94 3.33 5.18
N PRO A 49 -19.77 4.01 5.31
CA PRO A 49 -19.48 5.14 4.45
C PRO A 49 -19.54 4.65 2.99
N ASN A 50 -20.48 5.23 2.22
CA ASN A 50 -20.60 4.97 0.80
C ASN A 50 -19.28 5.33 0.10
N LEU A 51 -18.95 4.68 -1.02
CA LEU A 51 -17.85 5.09 -1.90
C LEU A 51 -17.98 6.54 -2.39
N ALA A 52 -19.19 7.10 -2.38
CA ALA A 52 -19.45 8.52 -2.62
C ALA A 52 -19.15 9.44 -1.41
N SER A 53 -18.88 8.86 -0.23
CA SER A 53 -18.51 9.59 0.99
C SER A 53 -17.03 9.95 0.94
N ILE A 54 -16.74 11.11 0.36
CA ILE A 54 -15.39 11.66 0.35
C ILE A 54 -15.18 12.40 1.68
N PRO A 55 -14.14 12.07 2.47
CA PRO A 55 -13.85 12.79 3.70
C PRO A 55 -13.52 14.26 3.39
N PRO A 56 -13.74 15.17 4.34
CA PRO A 56 -13.41 16.57 4.15
C PRO A 56 -11.91 16.71 3.85
N ARG A 57 -11.58 17.65 2.96
CA ARG A 57 -10.19 17.96 2.64
C ARG A 57 -9.47 18.43 3.92
N PRO A 58 -8.26 17.93 4.21
CA PRO A 58 -7.45 18.43 5.30
C PRO A 58 -7.20 19.94 5.17
N GLU A 59 -7.12 20.62 6.32
CA GLU A 59 -6.76 22.04 6.35
C GLU A 59 -5.36 22.25 5.78
N ARG A 60 -5.20 23.31 4.97
CA ARG A 60 -3.91 23.62 4.37
C ARG A 60 -3.02 24.27 5.44
N PRO A 61 -1.74 23.83 5.58
CA PRO A 61 -0.81 24.48 6.50
C PRO A 61 -0.65 25.97 6.19
N SER A 62 -0.45 26.77 7.23
CA SER A 62 -0.23 28.22 7.10
C SER A 62 0.96 28.52 6.17
N PRO A 63 0.98 29.69 5.50
CA PRO A 63 2.13 30.10 4.69
C PRO A 63 3.44 30.12 5.49
N GLU A 64 3.39 30.60 6.73
CA GLU A 64 4.55 30.67 7.63
C GLU A 64 5.11 29.29 7.97
N PHE A 65 4.24 28.31 8.26
CA PHE A 65 4.68 26.95 8.51
C PHE A 65 5.36 26.32 7.29
N ARG A 66 4.81 26.57 6.10
CA ARG A 66 5.43 26.10 4.84
C ARG A 66 6.80 26.74 4.61
N GLN A 67 6.94 28.02 4.95
CA GLN A 67 8.23 28.71 4.86
C GLN A 67 9.23 28.13 5.86
N ALA A 68 8.85 27.95 7.12
CA ALA A 68 9.72 27.37 8.15
C ALA A 68 10.23 25.97 7.78
N VAL A 69 9.38 25.12 7.20
CA VAL A 69 9.78 23.80 6.70
C VAL A 69 10.77 23.93 5.54
N THR A 70 10.52 24.86 4.61
CA THR A 70 11.43 25.13 3.48
C THR A 70 12.81 25.56 3.97
N ASP A 71 12.85 26.52 4.90
CA ASP A 71 14.08 27.06 5.47
C ASP A 71 14.85 25.99 6.25
N SER A 72 14.12 25.13 6.98
CA SER A 72 14.70 23.98 7.69
C SER A 72 15.41 23.02 6.72
N LEU A 73 14.74 22.67 5.61
CA LEU A 73 15.31 21.76 4.61
C LEU A 73 16.48 22.38 3.85
N GLU A 74 16.48 23.70 3.68
CA GLU A 74 17.62 24.40 3.08
C GLU A 74 18.84 24.39 4.00
N LYS A 75 18.65 24.61 5.31
CA LYS A 75 19.72 24.49 6.30
C LYS A 75 20.29 23.06 6.36
N ASP A 76 19.43 22.05 6.35
CA ASP A 76 19.84 20.65 6.38
C ASP A 76 20.68 20.27 5.14
N ARG A 77 20.25 20.73 3.96
CA ARG A 77 21.03 20.57 2.72
C ARG A 77 22.36 21.31 2.76
N ALA A 78 22.44 22.47 3.41
CA ALA A 78 23.69 23.20 3.58
C ALA A 78 24.64 22.47 4.54
N GLN A 79 24.13 21.95 5.66
CA GLN A 79 24.91 21.18 6.63
C GLN A 79 25.42 19.86 6.06
N SER A 80 24.59 19.16 5.28
CA SER A 80 24.96 17.88 4.66
C SER A 80 26.03 17.99 3.58
N ARG A 81 26.30 19.21 3.06
CA ARG A 81 27.37 19.46 2.09
C ARG A 81 28.75 19.60 2.75
N ASP A 82 28.80 19.77 4.06
CA ASP A 82 30.07 19.81 4.79
C ASP A 82 30.61 18.37 4.87
N PRO A 83 31.79 18.07 4.26
CA PRO A 83 32.35 16.73 4.32
C PRO A 83 32.60 16.33 5.77
N LEU A 84 31.93 15.27 6.22
CA LEU A 84 32.19 14.66 7.51
C LEU A 84 33.68 14.29 7.59
N VAL A 85 34.42 14.98 8.45
CA VAL A 85 35.79 14.60 8.79
C VAL A 85 35.70 13.29 9.58
N LEU A 86 35.79 12.18 8.86
CA LEU A 86 36.01 10.87 9.46
C LEU A 86 37.34 10.99 10.22
N ARG A 87 37.29 11.03 11.56
CA ARG A 87 38.50 10.84 12.37
C ARG A 87 39.03 9.46 12.07
N GLY A 88 39.94 9.38 11.11
CA GLY A 88 40.80 8.23 10.89
C GLY A 88 41.82 8.18 12.02
N GLU A 89 41.37 7.88 13.24
CA GLU A 89 42.30 7.22 14.15
C GLU A 89 42.53 5.83 13.56
N GLN A 90 43.66 5.69 12.85
CA GLN A 90 44.25 4.38 12.69
C GLN A 90 44.38 3.81 14.11
N ALA A 91 43.71 2.69 14.36
CA ALA A 91 44.00 1.89 15.54
C ALA A 91 45.50 1.59 15.49
N ARG A 92 46.26 2.28 16.34
CA ARG A 92 47.72 2.17 16.40
C ARG A 92 48.00 0.78 16.94
N GLY A 93 48.31 -0.14 16.02
CA GLY A 93 48.60 -1.53 16.34
C GLY A 93 49.76 -1.59 17.34
N ALA A 94 49.48 -2.09 18.53
CA ALA A 94 50.48 -2.54 19.49
C ALA A 94 49.94 -3.77 20.22
N GLY A 95 49.60 -4.82 19.47
CA GLY A 95 49.52 -6.18 20.01
C GLY A 95 50.94 -6.65 20.30
N GLY A 96 51.33 -6.63 21.57
CA GLY A 96 52.66 -7.04 22.01
C GLY A 96 52.98 -8.49 21.61
N LEU A 97 54.25 -8.73 21.27
CA LEU A 97 54.79 -10.06 20.97
C LEU A 97 54.77 -10.94 22.24
N ALA A 98 53.66 -11.64 22.47
CA ALA A 98 53.59 -12.70 23.46
C ALA A 98 54.17 -14.01 22.87
N PRO A 99 54.96 -14.79 23.65
CA PRO A 99 55.48 -16.08 23.18
C PRO A 99 54.33 -17.01 22.77
N GLY A 100 54.37 -17.51 21.53
CA GLY A 100 53.34 -18.39 20.97
C GLY A 100 52.30 -17.72 20.08
N ASN A 101 52.33 -16.39 19.93
CA ASN A 101 51.46 -15.68 18.98
C ASN A 101 52.28 -15.03 17.86
N PRO A 102 52.15 -15.51 16.59
CA PRO A 102 52.80 -14.86 15.47
C PRO A 102 52.24 -13.44 15.28
N PRO A 103 53.06 -12.46 14.88
CA PRO A 103 52.59 -11.10 14.65
C PRO A 103 51.54 -11.10 13.53
N MET A 104 50.30 -10.74 13.87
CA MET A 104 49.29 -10.47 12.85
C MET A 104 49.63 -9.15 12.14
N PRO A 105 49.46 -9.09 10.80
CA PRO A 105 49.66 -7.85 10.06
C PRO A 105 48.71 -6.77 10.61
N ALA A 106 49.30 -5.64 11.03
CA ALA A 106 48.59 -4.54 11.66
C ALA A 106 47.62 -3.80 10.73
N ALA A 107 47.64 -4.11 9.44
CA ALA A 107 46.76 -3.52 8.45
C ALA A 107 46.20 -4.61 7.51
N PRO A 108 44.93 -4.47 7.08
CA PRO A 108 44.37 -5.32 6.04
C PRO A 108 45.17 -5.15 4.73
N PRO A 109 45.15 -6.16 3.84
CA PRO A 109 45.78 -6.04 2.54
C PRO A 109 45.26 -4.83 1.77
N PRO A 110 46.09 -4.17 0.94
CA PRO A 110 45.67 -3.03 0.16
C PRO A 110 44.53 -3.45 -0.79
N ARG A 111 43.56 -2.54 -0.97
CA ARG A 111 42.45 -2.78 -1.88
C ARG A 111 43.00 -2.96 -3.31
N PRO A 112 42.42 -3.87 -4.11
CA PRO A 112 42.80 -3.99 -5.51
C PRO A 112 42.56 -2.66 -6.23
N SER A 113 43.59 -2.12 -6.86
CA SER A 113 43.48 -0.90 -7.67
C SER A 113 42.78 -1.23 -8.97
N LEU A 114 41.51 -0.83 -9.10
CA LEU A 114 40.80 -0.86 -10.37
C LEU A 114 41.33 0.26 -11.26
N ALA A 115 41.47 -0.01 -12.56
CA ALA A 115 41.85 1.00 -13.54
C ALA A 115 40.86 2.18 -13.50
N ALA A 116 41.36 3.40 -13.66
CA ALA A 116 40.52 4.59 -13.69
C ALA A 116 39.50 4.47 -14.84
N ALA A 117 38.22 4.56 -14.51
CA ALA A 117 37.16 4.60 -15.51
C ALA A 117 37.28 5.89 -16.35
N PRO A 118 37.10 5.83 -17.67
CA PRO A 118 37.05 7.04 -18.50
C PRO A 118 35.90 7.95 -18.04
N ARG A 119 36.14 9.26 -18.04
CA ARG A 119 35.12 10.25 -17.68
C ARG A 119 34.03 10.27 -18.74
N ILE A 120 32.80 9.92 -18.36
CA ILE A 120 31.62 10.11 -19.21
C ILE A 120 31.15 11.57 -19.03
N PRO A 121 31.17 12.41 -20.08
CA PRO A 121 30.65 13.76 -19.99
C PRO A 121 29.13 13.73 -19.84
N TRP A 122 28.63 14.17 -18.69
CA TRP A 122 27.19 14.30 -18.40
C TRP A 122 26.49 15.43 -19.19
N THR A 123 27.20 16.10 -20.10
CA THR A 123 26.67 17.22 -20.90
C THR A 123 25.99 16.77 -22.19
N GLU A 124 26.16 15.52 -22.62
CA GLU A 124 25.47 14.99 -23.79
C GLU A 124 24.19 14.30 -23.32
N SER A 125 23.06 15.02 -23.40
CA SER A 125 21.76 14.36 -23.50
C SER A 125 21.85 13.30 -24.60
N PRO A 126 21.43 12.05 -24.34
CA PRO A 126 21.47 11.02 -25.37
C PRO A 126 20.75 11.53 -26.62
N ALA A 127 21.41 11.42 -27.77
CA ALA A 127 20.85 11.81 -29.05
C ALA A 127 19.48 11.13 -29.22
N ALA A 128 18.45 11.94 -29.49
CA ALA A 128 17.11 11.43 -29.73
C ALA A 128 17.17 10.35 -30.82
N PRO A 129 16.47 9.22 -30.67
CA PRO A 129 16.50 8.15 -31.65
C PRO A 129 16.07 8.69 -33.01
N GLN A 130 16.93 8.53 -34.02
CA GLN A 130 16.60 8.91 -35.39
C GLN A 130 15.41 8.07 -35.86
N ALA A 131 14.36 8.76 -36.32
CA ALA A 131 13.18 8.11 -36.87
C ALA A 131 13.57 7.30 -38.12
N THR A 132 13.24 6.02 -38.12
CA THR A 132 13.36 5.13 -39.27
C THR A 132 12.50 5.65 -40.44
N PRO A 133 12.97 5.58 -41.70
CA PRO A 133 12.16 5.93 -42.86
C PRO A 133 10.94 4.99 -42.91
N GLY A 134 9.75 5.55 -42.74
CA GLY A 134 8.49 4.79 -42.69
C GLY A 134 7.74 4.89 -41.35
N SER A 135 8.36 5.46 -40.30
CA SER A 135 7.62 5.82 -39.09
C SER A 135 6.93 7.15 -39.30
N ALA A 136 5.64 7.12 -39.65
CA ALA A 136 4.82 8.32 -39.71
C ALA A 136 4.84 9.01 -38.34
N ARG A 137 5.44 10.20 -38.30
CA ARG A 137 5.37 11.11 -37.16
C ARG A 137 3.89 11.30 -36.79
N PRO A 138 3.48 11.13 -35.52
CA PRO A 138 2.16 11.58 -35.11
C PRO A 138 2.07 13.07 -35.43
N THR A 139 1.15 13.42 -36.34
CA THR A 139 0.79 14.81 -36.61
C THR A 139 0.42 15.44 -35.27
N ALA A 140 0.84 16.68 -35.05
CA ALA A 140 0.43 17.46 -33.88
C ALA A 140 -1.09 17.27 -33.66
N PRO A 141 -1.55 17.06 -32.41
CA PRO A 141 -2.97 16.92 -32.15
C PRO A 141 -3.68 18.16 -32.75
N PRO A 142 -4.81 17.97 -33.44
CA PRO A 142 -5.59 19.10 -33.92
C PRO A 142 -5.87 20.02 -32.74
N ALA A 143 -5.90 21.33 -33.00
CA ALA A 143 -6.27 22.32 -32.00
C ALA A 143 -7.50 21.84 -31.24
N ALA A 144 -7.40 21.82 -29.91
CA ALA A 144 -8.49 21.38 -29.05
C ALA A 144 -9.78 22.11 -29.46
N PRO A 145 -10.90 21.41 -29.64
CA PRO A 145 -12.16 22.07 -29.98
C PRO A 145 -12.47 23.10 -28.88
N SER A 146 -12.72 24.34 -29.30
CA SER A 146 -13.17 25.39 -28.41
C SER A 146 -14.44 24.91 -27.70
N LEU A 147 -14.41 24.88 -26.37
CA LEU A 147 -15.61 24.58 -25.59
C LEU A 147 -16.67 25.64 -25.92
N PRO A 148 -17.94 25.24 -26.11
CA PRO A 148 -19.02 26.22 -26.26
C PRO A 148 -19.03 27.13 -25.02
N ALA A 149 -19.14 28.43 -25.24
CA ALA A 149 -19.23 29.40 -24.17
C ALA A 149 -20.45 29.05 -23.30
N VAL A 150 -20.19 28.62 -22.07
CA VAL A 150 -21.25 28.38 -21.09
C VAL A 150 -21.76 29.76 -20.69
N PRO A 151 -23.06 30.08 -20.86
CA PRO A 151 -23.60 31.34 -20.40
C PRO A 151 -23.41 31.43 -18.88
N ASP A 152 -22.87 32.56 -18.40
CA ASP A 152 -22.58 32.85 -16.99
C ASP A 152 -23.85 33.04 -16.13
N ALA A 153 -25.01 32.71 -16.69
CA ALA A 153 -26.29 32.79 -16.01
C ALA A 153 -26.52 31.51 -15.22
N ALA A 154 -26.50 31.63 -13.89
CA ALA A 154 -26.94 30.57 -13.00
C ALA A 154 -28.36 30.10 -13.38
N PRO A 155 -28.62 28.78 -13.43
CA PRO A 155 -29.95 28.27 -13.74
C PRO A 155 -30.96 28.81 -12.72
N ALA A 156 -32.13 29.22 -13.22
CA ALA A 156 -33.20 29.72 -12.36
C ALA A 156 -33.56 28.68 -11.28
N PRO A 157 -33.85 29.11 -10.04
CA PRO A 157 -34.22 28.19 -8.98
C PRO A 157 -35.47 27.39 -9.38
N PRO A 158 -35.54 26.10 -9.02
CA PRO A 158 -36.69 25.27 -9.36
C PRO A 158 -37.97 25.83 -8.71
N PRO A 159 -39.14 25.67 -9.37
CA PRO A 159 -40.40 26.13 -8.82
C PRO A 159 -40.68 25.48 -7.45
N PRO A 160 -41.25 26.23 -6.49
CA PRO A 160 -41.41 25.82 -5.10
C PRO A 160 -42.29 24.58 -4.90
N GLU A 161 -43.03 24.15 -5.93
CA GLU A 161 -43.90 22.97 -5.91
C GLU A 161 -43.13 21.63 -5.89
N LEU A 162 -41.83 21.63 -6.27
CA LEU A 162 -40.97 20.44 -6.21
C LEU A 162 -40.35 20.19 -4.82
N LEU A 163 -40.45 21.17 -3.92
CA LEU A 163 -40.06 21.04 -2.51
C LEU A 163 -41.33 20.75 -1.71
N GLY A 164 -41.83 19.51 -1.82
CA GLY A 164 -42.98 19.06 -1.03
C GLY A 164 -42.80 19.39 0.47
N PRO A 165 -43.90 19.60 1.21
CA PRO A 165 -43.82 20.01 2.61
C PRO A 165 -43.01 18.98 3.43
N PRO A 166 -42.17 19.45 4.38
CA PRO A 166 -41.33 18.55 5.16
C PRO A 166 -42.20 17.53 5.92
N PRO A 167 -41.75 16.27 6.05
CA PRO A 167 -42.50 15.25 6.77
C PRO A 167 -42.70 15.69 8.22
N ARG A 168 -43.94 15.58 8.71
CA ARG A 168 -44.28 15.94 10.09
C ARG A 168 -43.64 14.93 11.05
N PRO A 169 -43.02 15.39 12.16
CA PRO A 169 -42.51 14.49 13.19
C PRO A 169 -43.68 13.72 13.83
N ARG A 170 -43.44 12.43 14.11
CA ARG A 170 -44.31 11.60 14.94
C ARG A 170 -43.93 11.76 16.41
#